data_AF-A0A418ZUE0-F1
#
_entry.id   AF-A0A418ZUE0-F1
#
_cell.length_a   1.000
_cell.length_b   1.000
_cell.length_c   1.000
_cell.angle_alpha   90.00
_cell.angle_beta   90.00
_cell.angle_gamma   90.00
#
_symmetry.space_group_name_H-M   'P 1'
#
loop_
_entity.id
_entity.type
_entity.pdbx_description
1 polymer ?
#
loop_
_entity_poly.entity_id
_entity_poly.type
_entity_poly.pdbx_seq_one_letter_code
_entity_poly.pdbx_strand_id
1 'polypeptide(L)'
;MAMRIDLPAKPSLLPYCRKLLAEGADPAELVHVYRGETLCFHPAPLATFAALTTEEGVERSIRFRKWREMPRQGGVYASETATIAGGGND
;
A
#
# COMPACT_ATOMS: atom_id res chain seq x y z
N MET A 1 -23.26 -1.29 -9.75
CA MET A 1 -22.61 0.03 -9.78
C MET A 1 -21.13 -0.17 -9.51
N ALA A 2 -20.25 0.72 -9.99
CA ALA A 2 -18.80 0.57 -9.80
C ALA A 2 -18.26 1.69 -8.90
N MET A 3 -17.38 1.34 -7.97
CA MET A 3 -16.75 2.24 -7.03
C MET A 3 -15.58 2.97 -7.69
N ARG A 4 -15.54 4.30 -7.60
CA ARG A 4 -14.39 5.11 -8.00
C ARG A 4 -13.48 5.38 -6.79
N ILE A 5 -12.20 5.07 -6.93
CA ILE A 5 -11.15 5.43 -5.98
C ILE A 5 -10.17 6.36 -6.68
N ASP A 6 -10.15 7.60 -6.26
CA ASP A 6 -9.06 8.53 -6.58
C ASP A 6 -7.88 8.22 -5.66
N LEU A 7 -6.67 8.15 -6.21
CA LEU A 7 -5.42 7.94 -5.46
C LEU A 7 -4.83 9.32 -5.06
N PRO A 8 -5.17 9.90 -3.89
CA PRO A 8 -4.33 10.93 -3.28
C PRO A 8 -3.02 10.30 -2.79
N ALA A 9 -2.01 11.12 -2.53
CA ALA A 9 -0.69 10.65 -2.06
C ALA A 9 -0.76 9.77 -0.79
N LYS A 10 -1.85 9.85 -0.01
CA LYS A 10 -2.20 8.97 1.12
C LYS A 10 -3.73 8.90 1.26
N PRO A 11 -4.37 7.74 1.54
CA PRO A 11 -3.78 6.43 1.88
C PRO A 11 -3.34 5.60 0.66
N SER A 12 -2.49 4.60 0.89
CA SER A 12 -2.15 3.62 -0.15
C SER A 12 -3.36 2.74 -0.50
N LEU A 13 -3.51 2.40 -1.79
CA LEU A 13 -4.68 1.72 -2.35
C LEU A 13 -5.03 0.42 -1.60
N LEU A 14 -4.06 -0.47 -1.39
CA LEU A 14 -4.34 -1.83 -0.91
C LEU A 14 -4.82 -1.85 0.56
N PRO A 15 -4.19 -1.11 1.51
CA PRO A 15 -4.76 -0.93 2.85
C PRO A 15 -6.13 -0.27 2.83
N TYR A 16 -6.38 0.68 1.92
CA TYR A 16 -7.69 1.32 1.81
C TYR A 16 -8.77 0.32 1.36
N CYS A 17 -8.50 -0.53 0.37
CA CYS A 17 -9.44 -1.59 -0.04
C CYS A 17 -9.76 -2.56 1.10
N ARG A 18 -8.76 -2.92 1.94
CA ARG A 18 -9.01 -3.74 3.13
C ARG A 18 -9.87 -3.03 4.17
N LYS A 19 -9.65 -1.74 4.38
CA LYS A 19 -10.47 -0.93 5.28
C LYS A 19 -11.93 -0.91 4.83
N LEU A 20 -12.18 -0.71 3.54
CA LEU A 20 -13.54 -0.71 2.98
C LEU A 20 -14.25 -2.05 3.19
N LEU A 21 -13.56 -3.18 3.01
CA LEU A 21 -14.13 -4.50 3.31
C LEU A 21 -14.45 -4.65 4.81
N ALA A 22 -13.56 -4.17 5.69
CA ALA A 22 -13.80 -4.20 7.13
C ALA A 22 -14.98 -3.31 7.56
N GLU A 23 -15.27 -2.25 6.80
CA GLU A 23 -16.43 -1.36 6.97
C GLU A 23 -17.72 -1.92 6.35
N GLY A 24 -17.65 -3.07 5.67
CA GLY A 24 -18.82 -3.77 5.12
C GLY A 24 -19.12 -3.48 3.65
N ALA A 25 -18.19 -2.92 2.89
CA ALA A 25 -18.33 -2.76 1.45
C ALA A 25 -18.47 -4.13 0.74
N ASP A 26 -19.22 -4.16 -0.37
CA ASP A 26 -19.45 -5.39 -1.15
C ASP A 26 -18.13 -5.88 -1.79
N PRO A 27 -17.66 -7.10 -1.47
CA PRO A 27 -16.44 -7.66 -2.04
C PRO A 27 -16.46 -7.79 -3.57
N ALA A 28 -17.66 -7.94 -4.16
CA ALA A 28 -17.86 -8.09 -5.60
C ALA A 28 -17.94 -6.75 -6.35
N GLU A 29 -17.98 -5.63 -5.64
CA GLU A 29 -18.06 -4.31 -6.25
C GLU A 29 -16.81 -4.02 -7.09
N LEU A 30 -17.02 -3.61 -8.35
CA LEU A 30 -15.93 -3.27 -9.25
C LEU A 30 -15.29 -1.95 -8.84
N VAL A 31 -13.97 -1.95 -8.69
CA VAL A 31 -13.19 -0.78 -8.31
C VAL A 31 -12.48 -0.22 -9.53
N HIS A 32 -12.69 1.07 -9.77
CA HIS A 32 -11.94 1.88 -10.73
C HIS A 32 -10.95 2.77 -9.99
N VAL A 33 -9.67 2.69 -10.34
CA VAL A 33 -8.61 3.42 -9.65
C VAL A 33 -8.03 4.50 -10.55
N TYR A 34 -8.10 5.76 -10.14
CA TYR A 34 -7.68 6.91 -10.94
C TYR A 34 -6.56 7.72 -10.30
N ARG A 35 -5.71 8.32 -11.14
CA ARG A 35 -4.80 9.41 -10.80
C ARG A 35 -5.18 10.63 -11.63
N GLY A 36 -5.95 11.54 -11.04
CA GLY A 36 -6.65 12.58 -11.79
C GLY A 36 -7.69 11.95 -12.71
N GLU A 37 -7.59 12.20 -14.01
CA GLU A 37 -8.50 11.63 -15.03
C GLU A 37 -8.02 10.28 -15.60
N THR A 38 -6.81 9.84 -15.26
CA THR A 38 -6.22 8.63 -15.84
C THR A 38 -6.56 7.40 -15.02
N LEU A 39 -7.17 6.38 -15.64
CA LEU A 39 -7.37 5.06 -15.05
C LEU A 39 -6.02 4.34 -14.93
N CYS A 40 -5.60 4.02 -13.71
CA CYS A 40 -4.27 3.47 -13.42
C CYS A 40 -4.22 1.95 -13.41
N PHE A 41 -5.35 1.28 -13.20
CA PHE A 41 -5.44 -0.17 -13.09
C PHE A 41 -6.64 -0.69 -13.87
N HIS A 42 -6.55 -1.94 -14.33
CA HIS A 42 -7.72 -2.61 -14.89
C HIS A 42 -8.82 -2.70 -13.82
N PRO A 43 -10.09 -2.40 -14.16
CA PRO A 43 -11.20 -2.55 -13.24
C PRO A 43 -11.26 -3.97 -12.69
N ALA A 44 -11.35 -4.12 -11.37
CA ALA A 44 -11.42 -5.44 -10.72
C ALA A 44 -12.24 -5.38 -9.43
N PRO A 45 -12.77 -6.50 -8.94
CA PRO A 45 -13.51 -6.54 -7.68
C PRO A 45 -12.67 -6.01 -6.51
N LEU A 46 -13.33 -5.37 -5.54
CA LEU A 46 -12.71 -4.86 -4.32
C LEU A 46 -11.89 -5.94 -3.60
N ALA A 47 -12.41 -7.16 -3.53
CA ALA A 47 -11.73 -8.31 -2.95
C ALA A 47 -10.38 -8.62 -3.62
N THR A 48 -10.26 -8.41 -4.93
CA THR A 48 -9.03 -8.64 -5.68
C THR A 48 -7.92 -7.70 -5.21
N PHE A 49 -8.21 -6.41 -5.07
CA PHE A 49 -7.22 -5.44 -4.57
C PHE A 49 -6.89 -5.66 -3.08
N ALA A 50 -7.89 -5.98 -2.26
CA ALA A 50 -7.68 -6.24 -0.84
C ALA A 50 -6.79 -7.47 -0.56
N ALA A 51 -6.84 -8.46 -1.46
CA ALA A 51 -6.02 -9.66 -1.43
C ALA A 51 -4.56 -9.45 -1.89
N LEU A 52 -4.16 -8.21 -2.23
CA LEU A 52 -2.81 -7.90 -2.69
C LEU A 52 -1.99 -7.10 -1.66
N THR A 53 -0.69 -7.24 -1.78
CA THR A 53 0.34 -6.40 -1.15
C THR A 53 1.39 -6.04 -2.19
N THR A 54 2.17 -4.99 -1.94
CA THR A 54 3.35 -4.65 -2.74
C THR A 54 4.60 -4.97 -1.94
N GLU A 55 5.51 -5.73 -2.54
CA GLU A 55 6.85 -5.98 -2.02
C GLU A 55 7.88 -5.37 -2.97
N GLU A 56 8.95 -4.81 -2.42
CA GLU A 56 10.11 -4.39 -3.20
C GLU A 56 10.98 -5.60 -3.48
N GLY A 57 11.15 -5.94 -4.76
CA GLY A 57 12.03 -7.01 -5.20
C GLY A 57 13.51 -6.60 -5.14
N VAL A 58 14.39 -7.61 -5.16
CA VAL A 58 15.86 -7.46 -5.11
C VAL A 58 16.42 -6.47 -6.14
N GLU A 59 15.72 -6.32 -7.27
CA GLU A 59 16.08 -5.41 -8.37
C GLU A 59 15.38 -4.04 -8.30
N ARG A 60 14.91 -3.60 -7.13
CA ARG A 60 14.12 -2.34 -6.97
C ARG A 60 12.85 -2.30 -7.83
N SER A 61 12.27 -3.47 -8.12
CA SER A 61 10.98 -3.57 -8.81
C SER A 61 9.86 -3.81 -7.81
N ILE A 62 8.78 -3.02 -7.91
CA ILE A 62 7.57 -3.26 -7.10
C ILE A 62 6.81 -4.43 -7.71
N ARG A 63 6.53 -5.46 -6.90
CA ARG A 63 5.76 -6.64 -7.32
C ARG A 63 4.51 -6.79 -6.47
N PHE A 64 3.37 -7.06 -7.13
CA PHE A 64 2.16 -7.46 -6.43
C PHE A 64 2.30 -8.91 -5.94
N ARG A 65 1.99 -9.12 -4.65
CA ARG A 65 1.99 -10.40 -3.97
C ARG A 65 0.65 -10.63 -3.27
N LYS A 66 0.34 -11.87 -2.95
CA LYS A 66 -0.85 -12.21 -2.17
C LYS A 66 -0.68 -11.67 -0.75
N TRP A 67 -1.61 -10.83 -0.30
CA TRP A 67 -1.68 -10.37 1.08
C TRP A 67 -1.81 -11.56 2.02
N ARG A 68 -1.01 -11.54 3.08
CA ARG A 68 -1.13 -12.42 4.24
C ARG A 68 -1.11 -11.53 5.46
N GLU A 69 -1.93 -11.85 6.45
CA GLU A 69 -1.84 -11.20 7.76
C GLU A 69 -0.49 -11.59 8.36
N MET A 70 0.47 -10.66 8.36
CA MET A 70 1.71 -10.85 9.09
C MET A 70 1.38 -10.77 10.58
N PRO A 71 1.79 -11.74 11.41
CA PRO A 71 1.72 -11.57 12.85
C PRO A 71 2.49 -10.28 13.19
N ARG A 72 1.88 -9.40 14.01
CA ARG A 72 2.54 -8.18 14.49
C ARG A 72 3.81 -8.58 15.26
N GLN A 73 4.95 -8.65 14.58
CA GLN A 73 6.24 -8.62 15.23
C GLN A 73 6.47 -7.16 15.61
N GLY A 74 6.46 -6.92 16.92
CA GLY A 74 6.78 -5.62 17.52
C GLY A 74 8.07 -5.07 16.93
N GLY A 75 8.08 -3.76 16.68
CA GLY A 75 9.20 -3.08 16.06
C GLY A 75 10.50 -3.32 16.80
N VAL A 76 11.50 -3.75 16.04
CA VAL A 76 12.90 -3.43 16.31
C VAL A 76 13.45 -2.84 15.02
N TYR A 77 12.97 -1.64 14.67
CA TYR A 77 13.85 -0.74 13.93
C TYR A 77 14.89 -0.32 14.95
N ALA A 78 16.06 -0.98 14.91
CA ALA A 78 17.25 -0.50 15.55
C ALA A 78 17.44 0.93 15.07
N SER A 79 17.22 1.89 15.99
CA SER A 79 17.62 3.26 15.80
C SER A 79 19.14 3.26 15.68
N GLU A 80 19.63 3.25 14.44
CA GLU A 80 20.97 3.74 14.14
C GLU A 80 20.96 5.22 14.51
N THR A 81 21.31 5.49 15.77
CA THR A 81 21.74 6.81 16.21
C THR A 81 22.98 7.15 15.40
N ALA A 82 22.76 7.87 14.30
CA ALA A 82 23.79 8.67 13.66
C ALA A 82 24.26 9.73 14.68
N THR A 83 25.26 9.38 15.47
CA THR A 83 26.04 10.36 16.23
C THR A 83 26.81 11.19 15.22
N ILE A 84 26.25 12.34 14.85
CA ILE A 84 27.01 13.42 14.23
C ILE A 84 27.76 14.14 15.34
N ALA A 85 29.06 13.95 15.40
CA ALA A 85 30.03 14.92 15.88
C ALA A 85 31.08 15.01 14.75
N GLY A 86 31.29 16.12 14.03
CA GLY A 86 31.23 17.51 14.46
C GLY A 86 32.64 17.97 14.82
N GLY A 87 33.38 18.50 13.82
CA GLY A 87 34.37 19.56 14.02
C GLY A 87 35.86 19.21 13.95
N GLY A 88 36.60 20.01 13.18
CA GLY A 88 37.84 20.60 13.70
C GLY A 88 39.14 20.20 13.01
N ASN A 89 39.69 21.17 12.27
CA ASN A 89 41.04 21.27 11.71
C ASN A 89 42.12 21.41 12.80
N ASP A 90 43.27 20.75 12.64
CA ASP A 90 44.63 21.33 12.76
C ASP A 90 45.61 20.49 11.92
#